data_AF-A0A4R6I633-F1
#
_entry.id   AF-A0A4R6I633-F1
#
_cell.length_a   1.000
_cell.length_b   1.000
_cell.length_c   1.000
_cell.angle_alpha   90.00
_cell.angle_beta   90.00
_cell.angle_gamma   90.00
#
_symmetry.space_group_name_H-M   'P 1'
#
loop_
_entity.id
_entity.type
_entity.pdbx_description
1 polymer ?
#
loop_
_entity_poly.entity_id
_entity_poly.type
_entity_poly.pdbx_seq_one_letter_code
_entity_poly.pdbx_strand_id
1 'polypeptide(L)'
;MPALAVQVITGLWLAWLKLPSLTLWFSAQGGPVAQLIQLKLALLALTALVAAHARFRVIPRLSPATLPLMGWHILAVTLLSVLFVVVGLSFRVRWGV
;
A
#
# COMPACT_ATOMS: atom_id res chain seq x y z
N MET A 1 -1.85 9.37 -11.77
CA MET A 1 -1.14 9.32 -10.48
C MET A 1 0.18 8.59 -10.68
N PRO A 2 1.21 9.23 -11.29
CA PRO A 2 2.44 8.53 -11.65
C PRO A 2 3.16 7.87 -10.46
N ALA A 3 3.21 8.54 -9.30
CA ALA A 3 3.83 8.01 -8.10
C ALA A 3 3.22 6.68 -7.62
N LEU A 4 1.88 6.56 -7.64
CA LEU A 4 1.19 5.31 -7.27
C LEU A 4 1.56 4.17 -8.23
N ALA A 5 1.64 4.46 -9.53
CA ALA A 5 2.03 3.44 -10.52
C ALA A 5 3.46 2.93 -10.26
N VAL A 6 4.41 3.85 -9.99
CA VAL A 6 5.78 3.48 -9.61
C VAL A 6 5.78 2.63 -8.35
N GLN A 7 5.01 3.00 -7.32
CA GLN A 7 4.90 2.24 -6.07
C GLN A 7 4.35 0.82 -6.30
N VAL A 8 3.32 0.66 -7.12
CA VAL A 8 2.74 -0.64 -7.45
C VAL A 8 3.78 -1.52 -8.16
N ILE A 9 4.40 -0.99 -9.22
CA ILE A 9 5.37 -1.74 -10.03
C ILE A 9 6.57 -2.16 -9.18
N THR A 10 7.19 -1.22 -8.47
CA THR A 10 8.36 -1.50 -7.63
C THR A 10 8.02 -2.40 -6.44
N GLY A 11 6.84 -2.23 -5.83
CA GLY A 11 6.38 -3.07 -4.73
C GLY A 11 6.17 -4.53 -5.15
N LEU A 12 5.52 -4.77 -6.29
CA LEU A 12 5.32 -6.11 -6.85
C LEU A 12 6.64 -6.75 -7.28
N TRP A 13 7.53 -5.97 -7.90
CA TRP A 13 8.88 -6.42 -8.26
C TRP A 13 9.65 -6.91 -7.03
N LEU A 14 9.68 -6.12 -5.95
CA LEU A 14 10.37 -6.49 -4.72
C LEU A 14 9.74 -7.72 -4.04
N ALA A 15 8.42 -7.86 -4.08
CA ALA A 15 7.74 -9.06 -3.57
C ALA A 15 8.14 -10.31 -4.35
N TRP A 16 8.23 -10.22 -5.68
CA TRP A 16 8.70 -11.31 -6.55
C TRP A 16 10.15 -11.70 -6.25
N LEU A 17 11.03 -10.73 -6.04
CA LEU A 17 12.42 -11.01 -5.65
C LEU A 17 12.53 -11.72 -4.29
N LYS A 18 11.63 -11.44 -3.34
CA LYS A 18 11.65 -12.08 -2.01
C LYS A 18 10.99 -13.46 -2.01
N LEU A 19 9.95 -13.67 -2.81
CA LEU A 19 9.25 -14.95 -2.92
C LEU A 19 8.79 -15.13 -4.39
N PRO A 20 9.57 -15.80 -5.25
CA PRO A 20 9.32 -15.87 -6.70
C PRO A 20 8.23 -16.88 -7.08
N SER A 21 7.08 -16.82 -6.39
CA SER A 21 5.93 -17.69 -6.64
C SER A 21 4.65 -17.04 -6.13
N LEU A 22 3.73 -16.73 -7.05
CA LEU A 22 2.43 -16.15 -6.72
C LEU A 22 1.56 -17.09 -5.88
N THR A 23 1.68 -18.41 -6.08
CA THR A 23 0.93 -19.38 -5.28
C THR A 23 1.39 -19.33 -3.83
N LEU A 24 2.69 -19.21 -3.59
CA LEU A 24 3.24 -19.12 -2.24
C LEU A 24 2.80 -17.85 -1.51
N TRP A 25 2.55 -16.75 -2.22
CA TRP A 25 2.10 -15.49 -1.62
C TRP A 25 0.78 -15.63 -0.85
N PHE A 26 -0.13 -16.52 -1.31
CA PHE A 26 -1.46 -16.71 -0.74
C PHE A 26 -1.63 -18.08 -0.07
N SER A 27 -0.54 -18.82 0.10
CA SER A 27 -0.55 -20.15 0.70
C SER A 27 0.01 -20.12 2.12
N ALA A 28 -0.45 -21.04 2.97
CA ALA A 28 0.12 -21.21 4.31
C ALA A 28 1.59 -21.66 4.27
N GLN A 29 2.04 -22.29 3.18
CA GLN A 29 3.42 -22.74 2.99
C GLN A 29 4.41 -21.59 2.72
N GLY A 30 3.93 -20.40 2.34
CA GLY A 30 4.78 -19.23 2.09
C GLY A 30 5.39 -18.61 3.35
N GLY A 31 4.99 -19.07 4.53
CA GLY A 31 5.56 -18.68 5.80
C GLY A 31 5.38 -17.19 6.15
N PRO A 32 6.19 -16.66 7.09
CA PRO A 32 6.05 -15.27 7.56
C PRO A 32 6.30 -14.21 6.47
N VAL A 33 7.13 -14.51 5.48
CA VAL A 33 7.40 -13.61 4.35
C VAL A 33 6.14 -13.39 3.50
N ALA A 34 5.38 -14.46 3.24
CA ALA A 34 4.12 -14.36 2.51
C ALA A 34 3.09 -13.49 3.25
N GLN A 35 3.01 -13.60 4.58
CA GLN A 35 2.12 -12.74 5.39
C GLN A 35 2.48 -11.25 5.27
N LEU A 36 3.78 -10.92 5.28
CA LEU A 36 4.24 -9.54 5.10
C LEU A 36 3.97 -9.03 3.67
N ILE A 37 4.09 -9.90 2.65
CA ILE A 37 3.70 -9.57 1.27
C ILE A 37 2.20 -9.27 1.20
N GLN A 38 1.35 -10.15 1.75
CA GLN A 38 -0.11 -9.96 1.78
C GLN A 38 -0.49 -8.63 2.45
N LEU A 39 0.14 -8.31 3.59
CA LEU A 39 -0.11 -7.05 4.29
C LEU A 39 0.29 -5.84 3.46
N LYS A 40 1.43 -5.88 2.76
CA LYS A 40 1.82 -4.81 1.82
C LYS A 40 0.85 -4.67 0.65
N LEU A 41 0.36 -5.79 0.10
CA LEU A 41 -0.63 -5.77 -0.99
C LEU A 41 -1.97 -5.18 -0.51
N ALA A 42 -2.40 -5.52 0.72
CA ALA A 42 -3.60 -4.94 1.32
C ALA A 42 -3.45 -3.42 1.52
N LEU A 43 -2.31 -2.97 2.07
CA LEU A 43 -2.00 -1.54 2.20
C LEU A 43 -1.98 -0.82 0.84
N LEU A 44 -1.41 -1.47 -0.19
CA LEU A 44 -1.34 -0.91 -1.55
C LEU A 44 -2.75 -0.73 -2.14
N ALA A 45 -3.61 -1.74 -1.97
CA ALA A 45 -5.00 -1.69 -2.40
C ALA A 45 -5.76 -0.57 -1.68
N LEU A 46 -5.61 -0.44 -0.36
CA LEU A 46 -6.23 0.65 0.41
C LEU A 46 -5.77 2.03 -0.07
N THR A 47 -4.47 2.23 -0.28
CA THR A 47 -3.93 3.49 -0.82
C THR A 47 -4.50 3.79 -2.20
N ALA A 48 -4.59 2.79 -3.08
CA ALA A 48 -5.17 2.95 -4.41
C ALA A 48 -6.66 3.32 -4.35
N LEU A 49 -7.44 2.72 -3.45
CA LEU A 49 -8.85 3.04 -3.24
C LEU A 49 -9.03 4.49 -2.74
N VAL A 50 -8.26 4.91 -1.74
CA VAL A 50 -8.29 6.30 -1.24
C VAL A 50 -7.91 7.28 -2.34
N ALA A 51 -6.85 6.99 -3.09
CA ALA A 51 -6.39 7.82 -4.20
C ALA A 51 -7.42 7.91 -5.33
N ALA A 52 -8.07 6.79 -5.69
CA ALA A 52 -9.12 6.74 -6.69
C ALA A 52 -10.35 7.55 -6.25
N HIS A 53 -10.78 7.39 -5.00
CA HIS A 53 -11.90 8.17 -4.45
C HIS A 53 -11.59 9.67 -4.45
N ALA A 54 -10.40 10.07 -3.99
CA ALA A 54 -9.94 11.45 -4.04
C ALA A 54 -9.94 11.99 -5.48
N ARG A 55 -9.38 11.25 -6.44
CA ARG A 55 -9.23 11.69 -7.83
C ARG A 55 -10.56 11.81 -8.58
N PHE A 56 -11.44 10.83 -8.44
CA PHE A 56 -12.64 10.75 -9.27
C PHE A 56 -13.86 11.40 -8.61
N ARG A 57 -13.90 11.56 -7.29
CA ARG A 57 -15.06 12.15 -6.60
C ARG A 57 -14.76 13.48 -5.91
N VAL A 58 -13.65 13.58 -5.18
CA VAL A 58 -13.37 14.75 -4.34
C VAL A 58 -12.77 15.90 -5.14
N ILE A 59 -11.67 15.67 -5.88
CA ILE A 59 -10.96 16.70 -6.65
C ILE A 59 -11.86 17.38 -7.70
N PRO A 60 -12.70 16.67 -8.49
CA PRO A 60 -13.54 17.31 -9.50
C PRO A 60 -14.64 18.21 -8.93
N ARG A 61 -14.98 18.03 -7.65
CA ARG A 61 -16.05 18.76 -6.94
C ARG A 61 -15.50 19.52 -5.73
N LEU A 62 -14.22 19.88 -5.77
CA LEU A 62 -13.56 20.55 -4.66
C LEU A 62 -14.14 21.94 -4.48
N SER A 63 -14.58 22.25 -3.28
CA SER A 63 -15.11 23.54 -2.87
C SER A 63 -14.76 23.77 -1.40
N PRO A 64 -14.91 24.99 -0.86
CA PRO A 64 -14.66 25.25 0.55
C PRO A 64 -15.40 24.27 1.50
N ALA A 65 -16.60 23.83 1.11
CA ALA A 65 -17.41 22.87 1.87
C ALA A 65 -16.83 21.43 1.85
N THR A 66 -16.08 21.05 0.82
CA THR A 66 -15.48 19.72 0.68
C THR A 66 -13.99 19.68 1.07
N LEU A 67 -13.40 20.81 1.48
CA LEU A 67 -12.02 20.88 1.99
C LEU A 67 -11.78 19.98 3.21
N PRO A 68 -12.66 19.90 4.23
CA PRO A 68 -12.46 18.99 5.36
C PRO A 68 -12.41 17.53 4.92
N LEU A 69 -13.22 17.15 3.92
CA LEU A 69 -13.21 15.80 3.34
C LEU A 69 -11.86 15.48 2.69
N MET A 70 -11.25 16.44 1.98
CA MET A 70 -9.91 16.29 1.42
C MET A 70 -8.85 16.13 2.53
N GLY A 71 -9.00 16.85 3.64
CA GLY A 71 -8.14 16.70 4.83
C GLY A 71 -8.14 15.27 5.37
N TRP A 72 -9.31 14.62 5.44
CA TRP A 72 -9.41 13.20 5.83
C TRP A 72 -8.68 12.26 4.87
N HIS A 73 -8.69 12.54 3.56
CA HIS A 73 -7.94 11.73 2.59
C HIS A 73 -6.43 11.88 2.80
N ILE A 74 -5.96 13.09 3.07
CA ILE A 74 -4.54 13.36 3.38
C ILE A 74 -4.13 12.56 4.62
N LEU A 75 -4.89 12.67 5.71
CA LEU A 75 -4.63 11.92 6.92
C LEU A 75 -4.60 10.41 6.65
N ALA A 76 -5.56 9.88 5.89
CA ALA A 76 -5.62 8.47 5.54
C ALA A 76 -4.38 8.00 4.76
N VAL A 77 -3.95 8.72 3.72
CA VAL A 77 -2.76 8.33 2.95
C VAL A 77 -1.48 8.46 3.77
N THR A 78 -1.38 9.44 4.66
CA THR A 78 -0.25 9.58 5.58
C THR A 78 -0.17 8.40 6.55
N LEU A 79 -1.29 8.00 7.17
CA LEU A 79 -1.33 6.84 8.05
C LEU A 79 -0.96 5.54 7.32
N LEU A 80 -1.53 5.32 6.12
CA LEU A 80 -1.18 4.17 5.29
C LEU A 80 0.32 4.16 4.92
N SER A 81 0.91 5.32 4.67
CA SER A 81 2.34 5.44 4.36
C SER A 81 3.22 5.06 5.56
N VAL A 82 2.84 5.49 6.77
CA VAL A 82 3.54 5.08 8.01
C VAL A 82 3.42 3.57 8.22
N LEU A 83 2.23 2.99 8.01
CA LEU A 83 2.04 1.54 8.10
C LEU A 83 2.92 0.79 7.10
N PHE A 84 3.07 1.28 5.86
CA PHE A 84 4.00 0.71 4.89
C PHE A 84 5.44 0.66 5.41
N VAL A 85 5.90 1.72 6.09
CA VAL A 85 7.23 1.77 6.70
C VAL A 85 7.35 0.74 7.83
N VAL A 86 6.36 0.65 8.72
CA VAL A 86 6.36 -0.34 9.83
C VAL A 86 6.41 -1.78 9.31
N VAL A 87 5.59 -2.10 8.32
CA VAL A 87 5.59 -3.43 7.68
C VAL A 87 6.90 -3.68 6.93
N GLY A 88 7.44 -2.64 6.27
CA GLY A 88 8.74 -2.69 5.61
C GLY A 88 9.90 -2.97 6.57
N LEU A 89 9.89 -2.35 7.75
CA LEU A 89 10.89 -2.55 8.79
C LEU A 89 10.86 -3.99 9.33
N SER A 90 9.68 -4.60 9.38
CA SER A 90 9.50 -5.98 9.84
C SER A 90 10.23 -7.01 8.97
N PHE A 91 10.47 -6.71 7.68
CA PHE A 91 11.33 -7.55 6.83
C PHE A 91 12.79 -7.56 7.29
N ARG A 92 13.30 -6.43 7.80
CA ARG A 92 14.69 -6.27 8.23
C ARG A 92 14.91 -6.75 9.66
N VAL A 93 14.09 -6.26 10.60
CA VAL A 93 14.31 -6.45 12.05
C VAL A 93 14.00 -7.88 12.49
N ARG A 94 12.90 -8.47 12.00
CA ARG A 94 12.47 -9.81 12.43
C ARG A 94 13.17 -10.93 11.67
N TRP A 95 13.67 -10.68 10.46
CA TRP A 95 14.06 -11.76 9.55
C TRP A 95 15.42 -11.59 8.88
N GLY A 96 16.17 -10.52 9.18
CA GLY A 96 17.57 -10.38 8.77
C GLY A 96 17.80 -10.53 7.25
N VAL A 97 16.87 -10.05 6.42
CA VAL A 97 16.98 -10.00 4.95
C VAL A 97 17.01 -8.56 4.43
#